data_AF-A0A7J4JEL9-F1
#
_entry.id   AF-A0A7J4JEL9-F1
#
_cell.length_a   1.000
_cell.length_b   1.000
_cell.length_c   1.000
_cell.angle_alpha   90.00
_cell.angle_beta   90.00
_cell.angle_gamma   90.00
#
_symmetry.space_group_name_H-M   'P 1'
#
loop_
_entity.id
_entity.type
_entity.pdbx_description
1 polymer ?
#
loop_
_entity_poly.entity_id
_entity_poly.type
_entity_poly.pdbx_seq_one_letter_code
_entity_poly.pdbx_strand_id
1 'polypeptide(L)' 'NPGNSGGPLVNKAGELIGINTLKVKDQESLGFAIPSNFARSNAEEIIRKWEAKEAQG' A
#
# COMPACT_ATOMS: atom_id res chain seq x y z
N ASN A 1 6.55 10.92 11.83
CA ASN A 1 5.09 10.97 12.04
C ASN A 1 4.52 9.57 12.10
N PRO A 2 4.23 9.05 13.31
CA PRO A 2 3.29 7.95 13.45
C PRO A 2 1.98 8.33 12.75
N GLY A 3 1.43 7.44 11.93
CA GLY A 3 0.06 7.59 11.41
C GLY A 3 -0.09 7.82 9.90
N ASN A 4 0.97 7.97 9.11
CA ASN A 4 0.84 7.94 7.64
C ASN A 4 1.09 6.54 7.03
N SER A 5 1.63 5.59 7.80
CA SER A 5 1.79 4.19 7.37
C SER A 5 0.43 3.59 7.01
N GLY A 6 0.32 3.04 5.80
CA GLY A 6 -0.91 2.55 5.20
C GLY A 6 -1.68 3.60 4.38
N GLY A 7 -1.33 4.88 4.50
CA GLY A 7 -1.95 5.96 3.74
C GLY A 7 -1.45 6.06 2.29
N PRO A 8 -2.20 6.73 1.40
CA PRO A 8 -1.85 6.86 0.00
C PRO A 8 -0.65 7.82 -0.20
N LEU A 9 0.19 7.49 -1.18
CA LEU A 9 1.14 8.40 -1.80
C LEU A 9 0.62 8.75 -3.19
N VAL A 10 0.34 10.03 -3.41
CA VAL A 10 -0.23 10.54 -4.67
C VAL A 10 0.73 11.50 -5.37
N ASN A 11 0.69 11.54 -6.70
CA ASN A 11 1.40 12.54 -7.48
C ASN A 11 0.58 13.85 -7.61
N LYS A 12 1.13 14.85 -8.31
CA LYS A 12 0.47 16.16 -8.50
C LYS A 12 -0.84 16.09 -9.30
N ALA A 13 -1.07 15.02 -10.05
CA ALA A 13 -2.31 14.78 -10.77
C ALA A 13 -3.36 14.06 -9.91
N GLY A 14 -3.05 13.72 -8.65
CA GLY A 14 -3.93 12.97 -7.76
C GLY A 14 -3.92 11.45 -8.01
N GLU A 15 -2.98 10.95 -8.81
CA GLU A 15 -2.87 9.52 -9.10
C GLU A 15 -2.16 8.80 -7.95
N LEU A 16 -2.70 7.65 -7.54
CA LEU A 16 -2.09 6.79 -6.52
C LEU A 16 -0.85 6.10 -7.08
N ILE A 17 0.33 6.48 -6.56
CA ILE A 17 1.63 5.95 -6.98
C ILE A 17 2.25 5.00 -5.94
N GLY A 18 1.76 5.00 -4.71
CA GLY A 18 2.22 4.05 -3.69
C GLY A 18 1.45 4.11 -2.38
N ILE A 19 1.85 3.28 -1.43
CA ILE A 19 1.32 3.19 -0.07
C ILE A 19 2.46 3.48 0.90
N ASN A 20 2.34 4.53 1.70
CA ASN A 20 3.37 4.91 2.68
C ASN A 20 3.58 3.77 3.69
N THR A 21 4.84 3.40 3.95
CA THR A 21 5.15 2.26 4.83
C THR A 21 6.02 2.68 6.00
N LEU A 22 7.18 3.28 5.71
CA LEU A 22 8.22 3.56 6.70
C LEU A 22 8.76 4.98 6.51
N LYS A 23 9.08 5.63 7.63
CA LYS A 23 9.91 6.82 7.67
C LYS A 23 11.13 6.51 8.52
N VAL A 24 12.33 6.90 8.09
CA VAL A 24 13.55 6.72 8.88
C VAL A 24 13.51 7.70 10.05
N LYS A 25 13.58 7.19 11.28
CA LYS A 25 13.41 8.01 12.51
C LYS A 25 14.46 9.12 12.62
N ASP A 26 15.68 8.87 12.15
CA ASP A 26 16.80 9.81 12.27
C ASP A 26 17.03 10.64 10.99
N GLN A 27 16.18 10.47 9.96
CA GLN A 27 16.21 11.29 8.75
C GLN A 27 14.79 11.78 8.44
N GLU A 28 14.50 13.01 8.88
CA GLU A 28 13.20 13.67 8.71
C GLU A 28 12.71 13.73 7.25
N SER A 29 13.60 13.59 6.27
CA SER A 29 13.30 13.76 4.84
C SER A 29 13.18 12.45 4.04
N LEU A 30 13.43 11.28 4.65
CA LEU A 30 13.39 10.00 3.93
C LEU A 30 12.19 9.14 4.32
N GLY A 31 11.26 9.01 3.38
CA GLY A 31 10.11 8.12 3.46
C GLY A 31 10.15 7.03 2.38
N PHE A 32 9.60 5.87 2.70
CA PHE A 32 9.47 4.73 1.79
C PHE A 32 8.00 4.39 1.58
N ALA A 33 7.67 4.03 0.35
CA ALA A 33 6.34 3.58 -0.05
C ALA A 33 6.43 2.30 -0.87
N ILE A 34 5.43 1.43 -0.70
CA ILE A 34 5.19 0.28 -1.56
C ILE A 34 4.58 0.80 -2.88
N PRO A 35 5.09 0.42 -4.06
CA PRO A 35 4.51 0.82 -5.34
C PRO A 35 3.03 0.42 -5.50
N SER A 36 2.20 1.28 -6.08
CA SER A 36 0.75 1.05 -6.17
C SER A 36 0.38 -0.16 -7.02
N ASN A 37 1.15 -0.47 -8.07
CA ASN A 37 0.96 -1.67 -8.89
C ASN A 37 1.23 -2.97 -8.10
N PHE A 38 2.27 -2.98 -7.27
CA PHE A 38 2.56 -4.11 -6.38
C PHE A 38 1.49 -4.29 -5.31
N ALA A 39 1.05 -3.19 -4.70
CA ALA A 39 -0.04 -3.24 -3.72
C ALA A 39 -1.34 -3.78 -4.36
N ARG A 40 -1.66 -3.33 -5.58
CA ARG A 40 -2.82 -3.81 -6.34
C ARG A 40 -2.76 -5.31 -6.62
N SER A 41 -1.65 -5.81 -7.17
CA SER A 41 -1.54 -7.24 -7.52
C SER A 41 -1.71 -8.15 -6.30
N ASN A 42 -1.12 -7.77 -5.16
CA ASN A 42 -1.25 -8.51 -3.91
C ASN A 42 -2.67 -8.42 -3.33
N ALA A 43 -3.30 -7.24 -3.36
CA ALA A 43 -4.67 -7.09 -2.89
C ALA A 43 -5.64 -7.97 -3.68
N GLU A 44 -5.52 -7.98 -5.01
CA GLU A 44 -6.32 -8.85 -5.87
C GLU A 44 -6.08 -10.34 -5.59
N GLU A 45 -4.85 -10.75 -5.32
CA GLU A 45 -4.56 -12.14 -4.95
C GLU A 45 -5.23 -12.53 -3.62
N ILE A 46 -5.16 -11.66 -2.62
CA ILE A 46 -5.81 -11.88 -1.31
C ILE A 46 -7.32 -12.01 -1.49
N ILE A 47 -7.94 -11.11 -2.27
CA ILE A 47 -9.38 -11.15 -2.56
C ILE A 47 -9.74 -12.46 -3.25
N ARG A 48 -9.03 -12.84 -4.32
CA ARG A 48 -9.28 -14.11 -5.04
C ARG A 48 -9.18 -15.33 -4.13
N LYS A 49 -8.17 -15.38 -3.27
CA LYS A 49 -7.99 -16.47 -2.30
C LYS A 49 -9.15 -16.53 -1.29
N TRP A 50 -9.64 -15.38 -0.85
CA TRP A 50 -10.77 -15.30 0.07
C TRP A 50 -12.06 -15.78 -0.60
N GLU A 51 -12.37 -15.30 -1.81
CA GLU A 51 -13.55 -15.72 -2.59
C GLU A 51 -13.55 -17.23 -2.85
N ALA A 52 -12.40 -17.80 -3.23
CA ALA A 52 -12.26 -19.24 -3.46
C ALA A 52 -12.48 -20.06 -2.19
N LYS A 53 -12.14 -19.52 -1.01
CA LYS A 53 -12.37 -20.18 0.27
C LYS A 53 -13.86 -20.16 0.64
N GLU A 54 -14.55 -19.05 0.44
CA GLU A 54 -15.98 -18.94 0.72
C GLU A 54 -16.82 -19.83 -0.21
N ALA A 55 -16.44 -19.98 -1.47
CA ALA A 55 -17.13 -20.85 -2.42
C ALA A 55 -17.00 -22.36 -2.11
N GLN A 56 -16.10 -22.75 -1.20
CA GLN A 56 -15.89 -24.15 -0.78
C GLN A 56 -16.58 -24.49 0.55
N GLY A 57 -17.15 -23.49 1.25
CA GLY A 57 -17.90 -23.66 2.49
C GLY A 57 -19.40 -23.73 2.25
#